data_AF-A0A248UCC3-F1
#
_entry.id   AF-A0A248UCC3-F1
#
_cell.length_a   1.000
_cell.length_b   1.000
_cell.length_c   1.000
_cell.angle_alpha   90.00
_cell.angle_beta   90.00
_cell.angle_gamma   90.00
#
_symmetry.space_group_name_H-M   'P 1'
#
loop_
_entity.id
_entity.type
_entity.pdbx_description
1 polymer ?
#
loop_
_entity_poly.entity_id
_entity_poly.type
_entity_poly.pdbx_seq_one_letter_code
_entity_poly.pdbx_strand_id
1 'polypeptide(L)'
;MTANVSNGAQNAVTTAHNHINAQHVEELALRMVGWGSETGTPGEAEFSDQLVRLLKEIPYFQQNPDNIRTVASHGDPLTHNVVALVRGNGKRTLALAGHFDTVATDNYHELKSLACDSRNLKDALIKDLSKRARSAQEERALEDLLSGDFLPGRGLLDMKSGLAVGIACAEKFAADPDRSGNLLLVFTPDEERESRGMRSMRNAMPTIARDFDIEISAAINLDVTSDQGDGSEGRAVYAGTIGKLLPFALIIGLSSHASYPYEGVSAQAMAASILARFEGNAALADRDENDISPPPICLEAKDLRDGYEVTTPERFWIALNWLYHAMTADELFSRFKSEVQAGATEAVEHFAAQSEAFGQLIGKRAGAIPAAPKLITFEQLRAMAADVAGEKFEALYSAQEKRLADIDNPLSVSRQLTEWLVGVAHLSGPAVVVGFAGLHYPASHLDDAQANDRAFKQAIDTTMQTFAAFPDQSLVWKPHFQGISDMSFLGQATLGQDIVSNNTPVARLVDHPAGDALRFPVVNIGPWGREFHQKLERVHAPYAFEVLPQIVSMIAEEFLSKRV
;
A
#
# COMPACT_ATOMS: atom_id res chain seq x y z
N MET A 1 -45.20 -20.00 -28.05
CA MET A 1 -45.47 -20.04 -26.60
C MET A 1 -44.13 -20.04 -25.90
N THR A 2 -43.62 -18.85 -25.59
CA THR A 2 -42.39 -18.68 -24.82
C THR A 2 -42.76 -17.75 -23.68
N ALA A 3 -42.68 -18.32 -22.49
CA ALA A 3 -43.23 -17.77 -21.28
C ALA A 3 -42.47 -16.51 -20.85
N ASN A 4 -43.22 -15.43 -20.65
CA ASN A 4 -42.88 -14.42 -19.66
C ASN A 4 -42.70 -15.12 -18.32
N VAL A 5 -41.47 -15.09 -17.80
CA VAL A 5 -41.22 -15.30 -16.37
C VAL A 5 -40.83 -13.95 -15.80
N SER A 6 -41.84 -13.12 -15.55
CA SER A 6 -41.80 -12.16 -14.47
C SER A 6 -41.90 -12.95 -13.16
N ASN A 7 -40.79 -13.22 -12.51
CA ASN A 7 -40.78 -13.60 -11.10
C ASN A 7 -39.87 -12.63 -10.37
N GLY A 8 -40.48 -11.72 -9.62
CA GLY A 8 -39.80 -10.94 -8.60
C GLY A 8 -39.28 -11.89 -7.53
N ALA A 9 -37.99 -12.22 -7.60
CA ALA A 9 -37.27 -12.69 -6.45
C ALA A 9 -36.93 -11.44 -5.61
N GLN A 10 -37.33 -11.43 -4.33
CA GLN A 10 -36.75 -10.51 -3.36
C GLN A 10 -35.24 -10.75 -3.40
N ASN A 11 -34.48 -9.73 -3.78
CA ASN A 11 -33.03 -9.74 -3.76
C ASN A 11 -32.58 -8.89 -2.56
N ALA A 12 -31.40 -9.10 -1.98
CA ALA A 12 -30.94 -8.30 -0.84
C ALA A 12 -30.97 -6.79 -1.18
N VAL A 13 -30.61 -6.46 -2.42
CA VAL A 13 -30.67 -5.13 -3.03
C VAL A 13 -32.08 -4.50 -2.99
N THR A 14 -33.14 -5.27 -3.21
CA THR A 14 -34.53 -4.75 -3.10
C THR A 14 -35.02 -4.69 -1.66
N THR A 15 -34.40 -5.43 -0.75
CA THR A 15 -34.67 -5.42 0.70
C THR A 15 -33.90 -4.29 1.40
N ALA A 16 -32.80 -3.83 0.81
CA ALA A 16 -31.94 -2.78 1.36
C ALA A 16 -32.55 -1.37 1.34
N HIS A 17 -33.72 -1.16 0.72
CA HIS A 17 -34.45 0.11 0.62
C HIS A 17 -33.68 1.32 0.05
N ASN A 18 -32.42 1.15 -0.36
CA ASN A 18 -31.49 2.22 -0.70
C ASN A 18 -31.57 2.65 -2.18
N HIS A 19 -32.03 1.77 -3.08
CA HIS A 19 -32.31 2.04 -4.49
C HIS A 19 -31.26 2.89 -5.25
N ILE A 20 -29.96 2.67 -5.00
CA ILE A 20 -28.89 3.28 -5.81
C ILE A 20 -28.88 2.62 -7.20
N ASN A 21 -28.85 3.43 -8.27
CA ASN A 21 -28.92 2.95 -9.65
C ASN A 21 -27.55 2.41 -10.12
N ALA A 22 -27.46 1.10 -10.39
CA ALA A 22 -26.22 0.45 -10.78
C ALA A 22 -25.59 1.00 -12.07
N GLN A 23 -26.40 1.34 -13.07
CA GLN A 23 -25.90 1.89 -14.33
C GLN A 23 -25.23 3.26 -14.11
N HIS A 24 -25.79 4.10 -13.23
CA HIS A 24 -25.19 5.39 -12.89
C HIS A 24 -23.83 5.21 -12.18
N VAL A 25 -23.72 4.24 -11.28
CA VAL A 25 -22.43 3.93 -10.61
C VAL A 25 -21.39 3.45 -11.63
N GLU A 26 -21.77 2.57 -12.55
CA GLU A 26 -20.88 2.12 -13.64
C GLU A 26 -20.45 3.30 -14.52
N GLU A 27 -21.37 4.19 -14.90
CA GLU A 27 -21.07 5.37 -15.72
C GLU A 27 -20.08 6.32 -15.02
N LEU A 28 -20.23 6.55 -13.72
CA LEU A 28 -19.27 7.30 -12.90
C LEU A 28 -17.89 6.63 -12.90
N ALA A 29 -17.84 5.32 -12.67
CA ALA A 29 -16.58 4.56 -12.64
C ALA A 29 -15.86 4.61 -13.99
N LEU A 30 -16.57 4.33 -15.08
CA LEU A 30 -16.03 4.36 -16.45
C LEU A 30 -15.53 5.76 -16.83
N ARG A 31 -16.26 6.81 -16.43
CA ARG A 31 -15.85 8.19 -16.69
C ARG A 31 -14.55 8.53 -15.97
N MET A 32 -14.42 8.16 -14.69
CA MET A 32 -13.18 8.37 -13.92
C MET A 32 -12.02 7.53 -14.44
N VAL A 33 -12.27 6.30 -14.88
CA VAL A 33 -11.24 5.44 -15.51
C VAL A 33 -10.71 6.06 -16.80
N GLY A 34 -11.58 6.71 -17.58
CA GLY A 34 -11.20 7.46 -18.78
C GLY A 34 -10.22 8.61 -18.53
N TRP A 35 -10.03 9.03 -17.27
CA TRP A 35 -9.03 10.01 -16.86
C TRP A 35 -7.77 9.29 -16.42
N GLY A 36 -6.82 9.09 -17.34
CA GLY A 36 -5.55 8.45 -17.03
C GLY A 36 -4.82 9.19 -15.91
N SER A 37 -4.55 8.51 -14.81
CA SER A 37 -4.04 9.09 -13.56
C SER A 37 -2.90 8.24 -12.98
N GLU A 38 -1.95 7.85 -13.84
CA GLU A 38 -0.78 7.11 -13.38
C GLU A 38 0.02 7.94 -12.35
N THR A 39 0.41 7.32 -11.24
CA THR A 39 1.07 7.98 -10.11
C THR A 39 2.32 8.74 -10.52
N GLY A 40 2.41 10.01 -10.12
CA GLY A 40 3.52 10.91 -10.45
C GLY A 40 3.47 11.48 -11.87
N THR A 41 2.40 11.25 -12.63
CA THR A 41 2.23 11.85 -13.97
C THR A 41 1.37 13.12 -13.91
N PRO A 42 1.44 14.01 -14.92
CA PRO A 42 0.52 15.14 -15.01
C PRO A 42 -0.97 14.75 -15.01
N GLY A 43 -1.31 13.54 -15.48
CA GLY A 43 -2.68 13.04 -15.48
C GLY A 43 -3.24 12.82 -14.07
N GLU A 44 -2.39 12.43 -13.11
CA GLU A 44 -2.76 12.37 -11.69
C GLU A 44 -3.10 13.76 -11.14
N ALA A 45 -2.29 14.77 -11.45
CA ALA A 45 -2.53 16.15 -11.03
C ALA A 45 -3.83 16.74 -11.64
N GLU A 46 -4.08 16.44 -12.92
CA GLU A 46 -5.29 16.88 -13.62
C GLU A 46 -6.57 16.18 -13.12
N PHE A 47 -6.46 14.96 -12.56
CA PHE A 47 -7.60 14.19 -12.07
C PHE A 47 -8.40 14.95 -11.01
N SER A 48 -7.73 15.61 -10.07
CA SER A 48 -8.38 16.36 -8.97
C SER A 48 -9.33 17.43 -9.50
N ASP A 49 -8.92 18.17 -10.53
CA ASP A 49 -9.75 19.20 -11.15
C ASP A 49 -10.96 18.61 -11.89
N GLN A 50 -10.78 17.48 -12.56
CA GLN A 50 -11.85 16.77 -13.25
C GLN A 50 -12.86 16.18 -12.26
N LEU A 51 -12.37 15.64 -11.14
CA LEU A 51 -13.19 15.14 -10.04
C LEU A 51 -14.00 16.27 -9.37
N VAL A 52 -13.40 17.44 -9.13
CA VAL A 52 -14.13 18.61 -8.63
C VAL A 52 -15.23 19.04 -9.60
N ARG A 53 -14.97 19.02 -10.91
CA ARG A 53 -16.01 19.33 -11.93
C ARG A 53 -17.14 18.31 -11.90
N LEU A 54 -16.83 17.02 -11.82
CA LEU A 54 -17.81 15.95 -11.68
C LEU A 54 -18.68 16.14 -10.44
N LEU A 55 -18.08 16.39 -9.27
CA LEU A 55 -18.83 16.63 -8.04
C LEU A 55 -19.75 17.85 -8.17
N LYS A 56 -19.34 18.90 -8.88
CA LYS A 56 -20.19 20.08 -9.16
C LYS A 56 -21.34 19.83 -10.14
N GLU A 57 -21.42 18.66 -10.77
CA GLU A 57 -22.60 18.26 -11.54
C GLU A 57 -23.74 17.78 -10.64
N ILE A 58 -23.44 17.36 -9.41
CA ILE A 58 -24.41 16.86 -8.44
C ILE A 58 -25.23 18.04 -7.88
N PRO A 59 -26.59 17.97 -7.88
CA PRO A 59 -27.45 19.07 -7.45
C PRO A 59 -27.13 19.63 -6.06
N TYR A 60 -26.73 18.76 -5.12
CA TYR A 60 -26.35 19.18 -3.78
C TYR A 60 -25.13 20.10 -3.77
N PHE A 61 -24.07 19.77 -4.51
CA PHE A 61 -22.85 20.57 -4.55
C PHE A 61 -22.98 21.81 -5.44
N GLN A 62 -23.92 21.84 -6.39
CA GLN A 62 -24.30 23.08 -7.09
C GLN A 62 -24.88 24.11 -6.12
N GLN A 63 -25.69 23.65 -5.17
CA GLN A 63 -26.29 24.50 -4.13
C GLN A 63 -25.31 24.81 -2.99
N ASN A 64 -24.35 23.93 -2.75
CA ASN A 64 -23.37 24.02 -1.66
C ASN A 64 -21.92 23.88 -2.18
N PRO A 65 -21.44 24.77 -3.07
CA PRO A 65 -20.12 24.63 -3.68
C PRO A 65 -18.97 24.70 -2.68
N ASP A 66 -19.15 25.40 -1.57
CA ASP A 66 -18.16 25.55 -0.49
C ASP A 66 -17.97 24.26 0.34
N ASN A 67 -18.83 23.26 0.13
CA ASN A 67 -18.66 21.94 0.73
C ASN A 67 -17.67 21.06 -0.06
N ILE A 68 -17.09 21.55 -1.16
CA ILE A 68 -15.96 20.91 -1.85
C ILE A 68 -14.68 21.68 -1.52
N ARG A 69 -13.61 20.97 -1.15
CA ARG A 69 -12.29 21.53 -0.90
C ARG A 69 -11.22 20.69 -1.58
N THR A 70 -10.10 21.34 -1.88
CA THR A 70 -8.88 20.66 -2.30
C THR A 70 -7.78 20.92 -1.28
N VAL A 71 -6.88 19.97 -1.12
CA VAL A 71 -5.70 20.08 -0.24
C VAL A 71 -4.47 19.77 -1.06
N ALA A 72 -3.53 20.71 -1.13
CA ALA A 72 -2.26 20.50 -1.82
C ALA A 72 -1.52 19.28 -1.24
N SER A 73 -0.97 18.44 -2.12
CA SER A 73 -0.26 17.22 -1.75
C SER A 73 1.22 17.30 -2.15
N HIS A 74 1.54 17.07 -3.43
CA HIS A 74 2.92 16.95 -3.90
C HIS A 74 3.01 17.21 -5.42
N GLY A 75 4.23 17.18 -5.95
CA GLY A 75 4.49 17.17 -7.39
C GLY A 75 4.55 18.55 -8.06
N ASP A 76 5.02 18.54 -9.31
CA ASP A 76 4.93 19.63 -10.28
C ASP A 76 4.56 19.01 -11.65
N PRO A 77 3.32 19.17 -12.15
CA PRO A 77 2.25 20.01 -11.63
C PRO A 77 1.78 19.61 -10.22
N LEU A 78 1.30 20.59 -9.44
CA LEU A 78 0.86 20.36 -8.07
C LEU A 78 -0.40 19.50 -8.03
N THR A 79 -0.28 18.30 -7.46
CA THR A 79 -1.37 17.35 -7.24
C THR A 79 -2.11 17.68 -5.95
N HIS A 80 -3.43 17.48 -5.94
CA HIS A 80 -4.31 17.82 -4.82
C HIS A 80 -5.18 16.64 -4.38
N ASN A 81 -5.38 16.50 -3.07
CA ASN A 81 -6.50 15.72 -2.53
C ASN A 81 -7.82 16.47 -2.79
N VAL A 82 -8.93 15.74 -2.88
CA VAL A 82 -10.29 16.29 -3.00
C VAL A 82 -11.12 15.81 -1.81
N VAL A 83 -11.81 16.75 -1.16
CA VAL A 83 -12.71 16.48 -0.04
C VAL A 83 -14.08 17.08 -0.34
N ALA A 84 -15.15 16.34 -0.11
CA ALA A 84 -16.51 16.83 -0.33
C ALA A 84 -17.46 16.39 0.78
N LEU A 85 -18.24 17.34 1.34
CA LEU A 85 -19.12 17.09 2.47
C LEU A 85 -20.60 17.16 2.07
N VAL A 86 -21.36 16.10 2.31
CA VAL A 86 -22.83 16.14 2.30
C VAL A 86 -23.34 16.22 3.72
N ARG A 87 -24.02 17.32 4.04
CA ARG A 87 -24.54 17.61 5.37
C ARG A 87 -25.93 17.05 5.61
N GLY A 88 -26.13 16.52 6.82
CA GLY A 88 -27.41 16.20 7.41
C GLY A 88 -27.53 16.77 8.82
N ASN A 89 -28.33 16.13 9.66
CA ASN A 89 -28.59 16.59 11.02
C ASN A 89 -27.48 16.16 12.01
N GLY A 90 -26.77 17.13 12.60
CA GLY A 90 -25.74 16.89 13.63
C GLY A 90 -24.30 16.93 13.10
N LYS A 91 -23.33 16.63 13.98
CA LYS A 91 -21.89 16.73 13.65
C LYS A 91 -21.23 15.41 13.30
N ARG A 92 -21.80 14.29 13.76
CA ARG A 92 -21.26 12.94 13.53
C ARG A 92 -21.12 12.68 12.05
N THR A 93 -19.94 12.21 11.64
CA THR A 93 -19.58 12.09 10.23
C THR A 93 -18.91 10.75 9.96
N LEU A 94 -19.34 10.09 8.88
CA LEU A 94 -18.67 8.93 8.31
C LEU A 94 -17.91 9.39 7.07
N ALA A 95 -16.62 9.07 6.99
CA ALA A 95 -15.84 9.32 5.78
C ALA A 95 -15.90 8.11 4.84
N LEU A 96 -16.01 8.37 3.54
CA LEU A 96 -15.81 7.39 2.48
C LEU A 96 -14.54 7.80 1.73
N ALA A 97 -13.52 6.96 1.80
CA ALA A 97 -12.17 7.27 1.33
C ALA A 97 -11.75 6.35 0.18
N GLY A 98 -10.80 6.83 -0.61
CA GLY A 98 -10.16 6.06 -1.65
C GLY A 98 -9.15 6.86 -2.45
N HIS A 99 -8.28 6.20 -3.18
CA HIS A 99 -7.32 6.86 -4.05
C HIS A 99 -7.75 6.82 -5.52
N PHE A 100 -7.25 7.78 -6.29
CA PHE A 100 -7.55 7.89 -7.73
C PHE A 100 -6.35 7.68 -8.64
N ASP A 101 -5.15 7.69 -8.08
CA ASP A 101 -3.95 7.33 -8.83
C ASP A 101 -3.96 5.84 -9.15
N THR A 102 -3.18 5.44 -10.15
CA THR A 102 -3.11 4.05 -10.58
C THR A 102 -1.67 3.66 -10.88
N VAL A 103 -1.32 2.38 -10.74
CA VAL A 103 -0.03 1.87 -11.27
C VAL A 103 0.12 2.05 -12.79
N ALA A 104 1.34 1.85 -13.27
CA ALA A 104 1.68 1.96 -14.68
C ALA A 104 0.85 1.05 -15.60
N THR A 105 0.66 1.52 -16.82
CA THR A 105 -0.09 0.81 -17.88
C THR A 105 0.79 0.01 -18.84
N ASP A 106 2.11 -0.01 -18.63
CA ASP A 106 3.07 -0.67 -19.53
C ASP A 106 2.86 -2.19 -19.66
N ASN A 107 2.30 -2.82 -18.64
CA ASN A 107 1.97 -4.24 -18.62
C ASN A 107 0.86 -4.64 -19.63
N TYR A 108 0.09 -3.69 -20.18
CA TYR A 108 -0.88 -3.95 -21.24
C TYR A 108 -0.23 -4.06 -22.64
N HIS A 109 1.07 -3.74 -22.77
CA HIS A 109 1.84 -3.83 -24.02
C HIS A 109 1.11 -3.17 -25.21
N GLU A 110 0.80 -3.92 -26.27
CA GLU A 110 0.11 -3.45 -27.47
C GLU A 110 -1.29 -2.86 -27.18
N LEU A 111 -1.91 -3.21 -26.05
CA LEU A 111 -3.22 -2.70 -25.63
C LEU A 111 -3.13 -1.50 -24.67
N LYS A 112 -1.92 -0.96 -24.41
CA LYS A 112 -1.71 0.16 -23.48
C LYS A 112 -2.62 1.36 -23.76
N SER A 113 -2.83 1.71 -25.03
CA SER A 113 -3.69 2.85 -25.40
C SER A 113 -5.17 2.65 -25.04
N LEU A 114 -5.59 1.42 -24.74
CA LEU A 114 -6.95 1.06 -24.33
C LEU A 114 -7.05 0.85 -22.82
N ALA A 115 -5.95 0.92 -22.05
CA ALA A 115 -5.95 0.58 -20.63
C ALA A 115 -7.01 1.37 -19.82
N CYS A 116 -7.28 2.62 -20.21
CA CYS A 116 -8.27 3.51 -19.60
C CYS A 116 -9.63 3.54 -20.35
N ASP A 117 -9.84 2.67 -21.33
CA ASP A 117 -11.08 2.54 -22.09
C ASP A 117 -11.64 1.12 -21.93
N SER A 118 -12.36 0.91 -20.83
CA SER A 118 -12.81 -0.41 -20.39
C SER A 118 -13.54 -1.22 -21.48
N ARG A 119 -14.42 -0.56 -22.25
CA ARG A 119 -15.27 -1.23 -23.24
C ARG A 119 -14.44 -1.68 -24.44
N ASN A 120 -13.61 -0.78 -24.99
CA ASN A 120 -12.74 -1.14 -26.11
C ASN A 120 -11.63 -2.11 -25.68
N LEU A 121 -11.13 -2.00 -24.45
CA LEU A 121 -10.18 -2.95 -23.87
C LEU A 121 -10.77 -4.35 -23.75
N LYS A 122 -12.02 -4.47 -23.29
CA LYS A 122 -12.73 -5.76 -23.20
C LYS A 122 -12.78 -6.45 -24.55
N ASP A 123 -13.23 -5.75 -25.59
CA ASP A 123 -13.31 -6.31 -26.94
C ASP A 123 -11.93 -6.70 -27.49
N ALA A 124 -10.91 -5.88 -27.23
CA ALA A 124 -9.54 -6.15 -27.65
C ALA A 124 -8.93 -7.37 -26.95
N LEU A 125 -9.15 -7.51 -25.63
CA LEU A 125 -8.69 -8.65 -24.83
C LEU A 125 -9.38 -9.95 -25.28
N ILE A 126 -10.70 -9.92 -25.48
CA ILE A 126 -11.44 -11.08 -26.01
C ILE A 126 -10.85 -11.52 -27.35
N LYS A 127 -10.59 -10.56 -28.24
CA LYS A 127 -10.01 -10.82 -29.56
C LYS A 127 -8.57 -11.35 -29.49
N ASP A 128 -7.74 -10.85 -28.57
CA ASP A 128 -6.37 -11.35 -28.35
C ASP A 128 -6.39 -12.79 -27.83
N LEU A 129 -7.09 -13.01 -26.71
CA LEU A 129 -7.16 -14.30 -26.02
C LEU A 129 -7.76 -15.39 -26.90
N SER A 130 -8.74 -15.07 -27.76
CA SER A 130 -9.38 -16.03 -28.65
C SER A 130 -8.51 -16.53 -29.80
N LYS A 131 -7.34 -15.92 -30.07
CA LYS A 131 -6.51 -16.22 -31.24
C LYS A 131 -5.27 -17.07 -30.98
N ARG A 132 -4.98 -17.35 -29.71
CA ARG A 132 -3.73 -18.00 -29.30
C ARG A 132 -3.99 -19.09 -28.27
N ALA A 133 -3.00 -19.94 -28.06
CA ALA A 133 -2.99 -20.81 -26.90
C ALA A 133 -2.97 -19.96 -25.62
N ARG A 134 -3.75 -20.39 -24.63
CA ARG A 134 -3.98 -19.68 -23.37
C ARG A 134 -3.45 -20.52 -22.21
N SER A 135 -2.88 -19.86 -21.21
CA SER A 135 -2.69 -20.46 -19.89
C SER A 135 -4.05 -20.65 -19.17
N ALA A 136 -4.07 -21.35 -18.04
CA ALA A 136 -5.29 -21.50 -17.23
C ALA A 136 -5.83 -20.15 -16.74
N GLN A 137 -4.94 -19.23 -16.35
CA GLN A 137 -5.28 -17.86 -15.96
C GLN A 137 -5.94 -17.11 -17.13
N GLU A 138 -5.40 -17.24 -18.34
CA GLU A 138 -5.92 -16.59 -19.55
C GLU A 138 -7.23 -17.22 -20.06
N GLU A 139 -7.43 -18.51 -19.85
CA GLU A 139 -8.73 -19.16 -20.09
C GLU A 139 -9.79 -18.54 -19.19
N ARG A 140 -9.50 -18.44 -17.89
CA ARG A 140 -10.41 -17.85 -16.92
C ARG A 140 -10.71 -16.38 -17.22
N ALA A 141 -9.70 -15.60 -17.61
CA ALA A 141 -9.92 -14.22 -18.03
C ALA A 141 -10.84 -14.13 -19.25
N LEU A 142 -10.70 -15.03 -20.24
CA LEU A 142 -11.61 -15.02 -21.37
C LEU A 142 -13.04 -15.39 -20.97
N GLU A 143 -13.22 -16.40 -20.12
CA GLU A 143 -14.53 -16.79 -19.58
C GLU A 143 -15.21 -15.62 -18.85
N ASP A 144 -14.49 -14.97 -17.94
CA ASP A 144 -14.98 -13.81 -17.18
C ASP A 144 -15.39 -12.65 -18.11
N LEU A 145 -14.58 -12.35 -19.14
CA LEU A 145 -14.89 -11.28 -20.09
C LEU A 145 -16.10 -11.61 -20.96
N LEU A 146 -16.23 -12.87 -21.41
CA LEU A 146 -17.36 -13.35 -22.21
C LEU A 146 -18.66 -13.47 -21.42
N SER A 147 -18.61 -13.66 -20.10
CA SER A 147 -19.83 -13.75 -19.27
C SER A 147 -20.62 -12.44 -19.28
N GLY A 148 -19.91 -11.31 -19.38
CA GLY A 148 -20.51 -9.97 -19.26
C GLY A 148 -20.32 -9.36 -17.87
N ASP A 149 -20.08 -10.18 -16.84
CA ASP A 149 -20.04 -9.75 -15.44
C ASP A 149 -18.72 -9.10 -15.04
N PHE A 150 -17.68 -9.28 -15.85
CA PHE A 150 -16.39 -8.64 -15.62
C PHE A 150 -16.09 -7.53 -16.62
N LEU A 151 -15.58 -6.42 -16.10
CA LEU A 151 -15.10 -5.29 -16.88
C LEU A 151 -13.60 -5.07 -16.60
N PRO A 152 -12.75 -5.04 -17.65
CA PRO A 152 -11.34 -4.72 -17.50
C PRO A 152 -11.12 -3.21 -17.55
N GLY A 153 -10.00 -2.74 -16.99
CA GLY A 153 -9.58 -1.34 -17.12
C GLY A 153 -8.65 -0.93 -15.99
N ARG A 154 -7.55 -0.25 -16.31
CA ARG A 154 -6.60 0.25 -15.31
C ARG A 154 -7.33 1.19 -14.34
N GLY A 155 -7.33 0.80 -13.08
CA GLY A 155 -7.92 1.57 -12.01
C GLY A 155 -9.42 1.39 -11.86
N LEU A 156 -10.05 0.55 -12.70
CA LEU A 156 -11.46 0.24 -12.55
C LEU A 156 -11.67 -0.63 -11.30
N LEU A 157 -10.82 -1.65 -11.12
CA LEU A 157 -10.84 -2.47 -9.92
C LEU A 157 -10.18 -1.74 -8.74
N ASP A 158 -9.03 -1.11 -8.98
CA ASP A 158 -8.19 -0.49 -7.94
C ASP A 158 -7.91 1.01 -8.20
N MET A 159 -8.74 1.94 -7.72
CA MET A 159 -9.99 1.68 -7.00
C MET A 159 -11.13 2.64 -7.39
N LYS A 160 -11.16 3.10 -8.65
CA LYS A 160 -12.14 4.09 -9.13
C LYS A 160 -13.60 3.60 -9.10
N SER A 161 -13.85 2.28 -9.13
CA SER A 161 -15.20 1.75 -8.85
C SER A 161 -15.62 2.02 -7.41
N GLY A 162 -14.70 1.95 -6.45
CA GLY A 162 -14.92 2.37 -5.07
C GLY A 162 -15.27 3.85 -4.97
N LEU A 163 -14.53 4.73 -5.64
CA LEU A 163 -14.85 6.17 -5.71
C LEU A 163 -16.27 6.42 -6.24
N ALA A 164 -16.67 5.69 -7.30
CA ALA A 164 -17.99 5.80 -7.89
C ALA A 164 -19.10 5.38 -6.90
N VAL A 165 -18.86 4.30 -6.15
CA VAL A 165 -19.74 3.87 -5.05
C VAL A 165 -19.88 4.99 -4.01
N GLY A 166 -18.76 5.59 -3.58
CA GLY A 166 -18.76 6.67 -2.59
C GLY A 166 -19.57 7.88 -3.07
N ILE A 167 -19.37 8.31 -4.31
CA ILE A 167 -20.10 9.42 -4.93
C ILE A 167 -21.61 9.11 -4.98
N ALA A 168 -21.99 7.92 -5.45
CA ALA A 168 -23.40 7.54 -5.53
C ALA A 168 -24.07 7.43 -4.16
N CYS A 169 -23.36 6.96 -3.13
CA CYS A 169 -23.84 6.98 -1.76
C CYS A 169 -24.06 8.42 -1.26
N ALA A 170 -23.16 9.35 -1.61
CA ALA A 170 -23.31 10.76 -1.27
C ALA A 170 -24.50 11.42 -1.97
N GLU A 171 -24.75 11.13 -3.25
CA GLU A 171 -25.93 11.60 -3.98
C GLU A 171 -27.23 11.10 -3.34
N LYS A 172 -27.28 9.82 -3.00
CA LYS A 172 -28.44 9.21 -2.35
C LYS A 172 -28.67 9.78 -0.96
N PHE A 173 -27.62 9.90 -0.15
CA PHE A 173 -27.68 10.56 1.15
C PHE A 173 -28.19 12.00 0.99
N ALA A 174 -27.70 12.74 -0.02
CA ALA A 174 -28.12 14.10 -0.35
C ALA A 174 -29.58 14.23 -0.85
N ALA A 175 -30.23 13.14 -1.25
CA ALA A 175 -31.64 13.12 -1.63
C ALA A 175 -32.60 12.94 -0.44
N ASP A 176 -32.14 12.33 0.67
CA ASP A 176 -32.96 12.11 1.86
C ASP A 176 -33.08 13.37 2.74
N PRO A 177 -34.23 14.04 2.84
CA PRO A 177 -34.37 15.25 3.65
C PRO A 177 -34.18 15.02 5.16
N ASP A 178 -34.38 13.80 5.64
CA ASP A 178 -34.31 13.43 7.06
C ASP A 178 -32.96 12.81 7.46
N ARG A 179 -31.98 12.84 6.55
CA ARG A 179 -30.62 12.34 6.74
C ARG A 179 -30.00 12.79 8.08
N SER A 180 -29.47 11.83 8.83
CA SER A 180 -28.79 12.05 10.12
C SER A 180 -27.27 11.97 9.95
N GLY A 181 -26.54 12.84 10.65
CA GLY A 181 -25.09 12.96 10.53
C GLY A 181 -24.64 13.57 9.20
N ASN A 182 -23.39 13.32 8.82
CA ASN A 182 -22.81 13.80 7.57
C ASN A 182 -22.02 12.69 6.88
N LEU A 183 -21.89 12.81 5.55
CA LEU A 183 -21.03 11.95 4.75
C LEU A 183 -19.89 12.78 4.14
N LEU A 184 -18.65 12.36 4.37
CA LEU A 184 -17.45 13.05 3.88
C LEU A 184 -16.74 12.18 2.85
N LEU A 185 -16.66 12.63 1.60
CA LEU A 185 -15.81 11.99 0.58
C LEU A 185 -14.37 12.49 0.74
N VAL A 186 -13.41 11.57 0.72
CA VAL A 186 -11.98 11.86 0.81
C VAL A 186 -11.25 11.10 -0.29
N PHE A 187 -10.82 11.81 -1.34
CA PHE A 187 -10.15 11.20 -2.49
C PHE A 187 -8.72 11.70 -2.64
N THR A 188 -7.78 10.78 -2.69
CA THR A 188 -6.34 11.03 -2.52
C THR A 188 -5.53 10.59 -3.76
N PRO A 189 -4.45 11.30 -4.09
CA PRO A 189 -3.43 10.83 -5.03
C PRO A 189 -2.35 9.98 -4.33
N ASP A 190 -1.51 9.35 -5.15
CA ASP A 190 -0.25 8.71 -4.77
C ASP A 190 -0.34 7.64 -3.69
N GLU A 191 -1.39 6.84 -3.63
CA GLU A 191 -1.42 5.67 -2.75
C GLU A 191 -0.33 4.66 -3.18
N GLU A 192 -0.22 4.43 -4.49
CA GLU A 192 0.50 3.33 -5.13
C GLU A 192 2.05 3.41 -5.00
N ARG A 193 2.55 4.47 -4.34
CA ARG A 193 3.98 4.71 -4.15
C ARG A 193 4.33 5.10 -2.72
N GLU A 194 3.92 6.29 -2.28
CA GLU A 194 4.39 6.92 -1.03
C GLU A 194 3.27 7.53 -0.17
N SER A 195 2.02 7.30 -0.57
CA SER A 195 0.81 7.82 0.09
C SER A 195 0.91 9.30 0.44
N ARG A 196 1.56 10.12 -0.41
CA ARG A 196 1.76 11.56 -0.15
C ARG A 196 0.41 12.27 -0.09
N GLY A 197 -0.57 11.83 -0.89
CA GLY A 197 -1.97 12.24 -0.78
C GLY A 197 -2.52 12.04 0.61
N MET A 198 -2.66 10.78 1.05
CA MET A 198 -3.28 10.51 2.35
C MET A 198 -2.49 11.08 3.54
N ARG A 199 -1.16 11.14 3.48
CA ARG A 199 -0.35 11.78 4.54
C ARG A 199 -0.61 13.28 4.66
N SER A 200 -0.66 13.99 3.53
CA SER A 200 -1.01 15.43 3.51
C SER A 200 -2.48 15.65 3.92
N MET A 201 -3.38 14.77 3.49
CA MET A 201 -4.79 14.79 3.85
C MET A 201 -5.00 14.59 5.35
N ARG A 202 -4.39 13.56 5.95
CA ARG A 202 -4.39 13.32 7.41
C ARG A 202 -3.96 14.58 8.17
N ASN A 203 -2.88 15.23 7.73
CA ASN A 203 -2.35 16.43 8.39
C ASN A 203 -3.29 17.65 8.25
N ALA A 204 -4.06 17.75 7.16
CA ALA A 204 -5.06 18.80 6.96
C ALA A 204 -6.44 18.49 7.61
N MET A 205 -6.72 17.22 7.90
CA MET A 205 -8.02 16.75 8.38
C MET A 205 -8.51 17.46 9.66
N PRO A 206 -7.68 17.74 10.68
CA PRO A 206 -8.14 18.48 11.87
C PRO A 206 -8.68 19.86 11.53
N THR A 207 -8.03 20.57 10.60
CA THR A 207 -8.49 21.89 10.14
C THR A 207 -9.78 21.76 9.34
N ILE A 208 -9.89 20.78 8.45
CA ILE A 208 -11.11 20.54 7.68
C ILE A 208 -12.29 20.21 8.59
N ALA A 209 -12.10 19.34 9.59
CA ALA A 209 -13.15 19.00 10.55
C ALA A 209 -13.62 20.22 11.34
N ARG A 210 -12.70 21.08 11.80
CA ARG A 210 -13.01 22.34 12.49
C ARG A 210 -13.77 23.30 11.59
N ASP A 211 -13.28 23.53 10.37
CA ASP A 211 -13.87 24.52 9.46
C ASP A 211 -15.25 24.09 8.95
N PHE A 212 -15.47 22.79 8.76
CA PHE A 212 -16.78 22.25 8.44
C PHE A 212 -17.68 22.06 9.67
N ASP A 213 -17.17 22.25 10.88
CA ASP A 213 -17.87 21.99 12.15
C ASP A 213 -18.46 20.57 12.24
N ILE A 214 -17.61 19.57 11.94
CA ILE A 214 -17.97 18.14 11.93
C ILE A 214 -17.08 17.32 12.86
N GLU A 215 -17.57 16.14 13.24
CA GLU A 215 -16.84 15.13 14.01
C GLU A 215 -16.73 13.85 13.17
N ILE A 216 -15.53 13.56 12.65
CA ILE A 216 -15.28 12.33 11.89
C ILE A 216 -15.14 11.17 12.87
N SER A 217 -16.13 10.28 12.89
CA SER A 217 -16.25 9.22 13.89
C SER A 217 -15.89 7.83 13.37
N ALA A 218 -15.82 7.64 12.05
CA ALA A 218 -15.35 6.43 11.38
C ALA A 218 -15.05 6.71 9.91
N ALA A 219 -14.40 5.78 9.22
CA ALA A 219 -14.28 5.79 7.77
C ALA A 219 -14.39 4.40 7.13
N ILE A 220 -14.83 4.36 5.88
CA ILE A 220 -14.73 3.19 5.00
C ILE A 220 -13.72 3.55 3.91
N ASN A 221 -12.61 2.82 3.84
CA ASN A 221 -11.74 2.82 2.67
C ASN A 221 -12.39 1.91 1.60
N LEU A 222 -12.62 2.43 0.40
CA LEU A 222 -13.45 1.79 -0.62
C LEU A 222 -12.65 0.87 -1.56
N ASP A 223 -11.57 0.29 -1.06
CA ASP A 223 -10.45 -0.28 -1.82
C ASP A 223 -10.68 -1.72 -2.25
N VAL A 224 -9.86 -2.17 -3.20
CA VAL A 224 -9.98 -3.44 -3.90
C VAL A 224 -9.93 -4.65 -2.96
N THR A 225 -10.58 -5.74 -3.38
CA THR A 225 -10.19 -7.09 -2.98
C THR A 225 -9.95 -7.97 -4.21
N SER A 226 -8.89 -8.77 -4.18
CA SER A 226 -8.68 -9.82 -5.19
C SER A 226 -9.16 -11.17 -4.69
N ASP A 227 -9.89 -11.88 -5.54
CA ASP A 227 -10.24 -13.28 -5.32
C ASP A 227 -10.10 -14.04 -6.64
N GLN A 228 -9.48 -15.23 -6.64
CA GLN A 228 -9.35 -16.12 -7.80
C GLN A 228 -10.46 -17.20 -7.84
N GLY A 229 -11.29 -17.28 -6.79
CA GLY A 229 -12.46 -18.17 -6.64
C GLY A 229 -13.75 -17.58 -7.20
N ASP A 230 -14.86 -17.76 -6.51
CA ASP A 230 -16.21 -17.30 -6.92
C ASP A 230 -16.60 -15.91 -6.37
N GLY A 231 -15.66 -15.22 -5.72
CA GLY A 231 -15.88 -13.93 -5.10
C GLY A 231 -16.30 -14.01 -3.64
N SER A 232 -16.55 -15.20 -3.07
CA SER A 232 -16.91 -15.35 -1.64
C SER A 232 -15.85 -14.79 -0.71
N GLU A 233 -14.58 -14.95 -1.07
CA GLU A 233 -13.43 -14.37 -0.36
C GLU A 233 -13.15 -12.92 -0.79
N GLY A 234 -13.65 -12.53 -1.96
CA GLY A 234 -13.51 -11.20 -2.53
C GLY A 234 -14.45 -10.16 -1.91
N ARG A 235 -15.67 -10.57 -1.55
CA ARG A 235 -16.67 -9.73 -0.88
C ARG A 235 -16.33 -9.64 0.61
N ALA A 236 -15.31 -8.86 0.94
CA ALA A 236 -14.76 -8.81 2.28
C ALA A 236 -14.93 -7.44 2.94
N VAL A 237 -15.07 -7.47 4.27
CA VAL A 237 -14.81 -6.34 5.15
C VAL A 237 -13.50 -6.62 5.86
N TYR A 238 -12.52 -5.73 5.72
CA TYR A 238 -11.27 -5.83 6.48
C TYR A 238 -11.33 -4.95 7.71
N ALA A 239 -11.10 -5.54 8.88
CA ALA A 239 -11.08 -4.83 10.16
C ALA A 239 -9.85 -3.93 10.34
N GLY A 240 -8.89 -3.98 9.42
CA GLY A 240 -7.62 -3.30 9.52
C GLY A 240 -6.78 -3.47 8.25
N THR A 241 -5.60 -2.88 8.24
CA THR A 241 -4.58 -3.12 7.21
C THR A 241 -3.31 -3.71 7.82
N ILE A 242 -2.59 -4.49 7.02
CA ILE A 242 -1.29 -5.02 7.40
C ILE A 242 -0.26 -3.88 7.38
N GLY A 243 0.65 -3.90 8.35
CA GLY A 243 1.82 -3.05 8.35
C GLY A 243 2.88 -3.55 7.37
N LYS A 244 3.69 -2.62 6.85
CA LYS A 244 4.79 -2.90 5.92
C LYS A 244 6.01 -2.06 6.27
N LEU A 245 7.15 -2.73 6.39
CA LEU A 245 8.48 -2.11 6.44
C LEU A 245 9.33 -2.66 5.30
N LEU A 246 10.31 -1.86 4.85
CA LEU A 246 11.32 -2.28 3.89
C LEU A 246 12.72 -2.34 4.51
N PRO A 247 13.04 -3.33 5.37
CA PRO A 247 14.37 -3.42 5.98
C PRO A 247 15.46 -3.65 4.91
N PHE A 248 16.61 -3.02 5.09
CA PHE A 248 17.78 -3.23 4.23
C PHE A 248 19.00 -3.64 5.02
N ALA A 249 19.92 -4.33 4.34
CA ALA A 249 21.28 -4.58 4.79
C ALA A 249 22.27 -4.14 3.69
N LEU A 250 23.15 -3.20 4.01
CA LEU A 250 24.34 -2.88 3.22
C LEU A 250 25.53 -3.62 3.83
N ILE A 251 25.96 -4.68 3.17
CA ILE A 251 27.07 -5.51 3.58
C ILE A 251 28.38 -4.89 3.09
N ILE A 252 29.35 -4.76 3.99
CA ILE A 252 30.69 -4.27 3.73
C ILE A 252 31.67 -5.40 4.04
N GLY A 253 32.20 -6.02 2.99
CA GLY A 253 33.23 -7.04 3.06
C GLY A 253 34.62 -6.49 3.38
N LEU A 254 35.57 -7.39 3.51
CA LEU A 254 36.99 -7.08 3.53
C LEU A 254 37.58 -7.59 2.22
N SER A 255 37.82 -6.70 1.26
CA SER A 255 38.27 -7.09 -0.07
C SER A 255 39.67 -7.71 -0.04
N SER A 256 39.86 -8.76 -0.83
CA SER A 256 41.11 -9.50 -0.97
C SER A 256 41.36 -9.83 -2.44
N HIS A 257 42.62 -9.95 -2.86
CA HIS A 257 42.94 -10.39 -4.21
C HIS A 257 42.40 -11.80 -4.46
N ALA A 258 41.88 -12.10 -5.66
CA ALA A 258 41.20 -13.38 -5.93
C ALA A 258 42.12 -14.62 -5.76
N SER A 259 43.44 -14.45 -5.89
CA SER A 259 44.41 -15.52 -5.60
C SER A 259 44.70 -15.73 -4.10
N TYR A 260 44.27 -14.81 -3.26
CA TYR A 260 44.41 -14.84 -1.80
C TYR A 260 43.05 -14.62 -1.13
N PRO A 261 42.02 -15.43 -1.46
CA PRO A 261 40.65 -15.16 -1.07
C PRO A 261 40.46 -15.05 0.45
N TYR A 262 41.27 -15.80 1.22
CA TYR A 262 41.24 -15.88 2.68
C TYR A 262 41.91 -14.72 3.43
N GLU A 263 42.47 -13.71 2.74
CA GLU A 263 42.96 -12.49 3.39
C GLU A 263 41.84 -11.50 3.73
N GLY A 264 40.61 -11.82 3.36
CA GLY A 264 39.44 -10.99 3.54
C GLY A 264 38.17 -11.82 3.71
N VAL A 265 37.02 -11.19 3.53
CA VAL A 265 35.72 -11.87 3.46
C VAL A 265 34.84 -11.16 2.43
N SER A 266 34.31 -11.96 1.50
CA SER A 266 33.47 -11.47 0.42
C SER A 266 32.14 -10.94 0.94
N ALA A 267 31.76 -9.72 0.54
CA ALA A 267 30.44 -9.18 0.84
C ALA A 267 29.31 -10.05 0.26
N GLN A 268 29.53 -10.66 -0.91
CA GLN A 268 28.57 -11.59 -1.52
C GLN A 268 28.36 -12.85 -0.68
N ALA A 269 29.41 -13.37 -0.03
CA ALA A 269 29.30 -14.57 0.80
C ALA A 269 28.48 -14.29 2.06
N MET A 270 28.75 -13.15 2.72
CA MET A 270 27.92 -12.69 3.84
C MET A 270 26.48 -12.42 3.41
N ALA A 271 26.28 -11.75 2.27
CA ALA A 271 24.95 -11.48 1.72
C ALA A 271 24.18 -12.77 1.41
N ALA A 272 24.81 -13.78 0.83
CA ALA A 272 24.16 -15.06 0.53
C ALA A 272 23.66 -15.78 1.79
N SER A 273 24.47 -15.79 2.86
CA SER A 273 24.07 -16.38 4.13
C SER A 273 22.95 -15.58 4.81
N ILE A 274 23.01 -14.25 4.79
CA ILE A 274 21.93 -13.38 5.28
C ILE A 274 20.64 -13.64 4.49
N LEU A 275 20.69 -13.62 3.16
CA LEU A 275 19.52 -13.78 2.29
C LEU A 275 18.83 -15.13 2.50
N ALA A 276 19.61 -16.22 2.65
CA ALA A 276 19.09 -17.56 2.91
C ALA A 276 18.26 -17.66 4.21
N ARG A 277 18.45 -16.73 5.15
CA ARG A 277 17.68 -16.67 6.40
C ARG A 277 16.33 -15.96 6.24
N PHE A 278 16.19 -15.12 5.22
CA PHE A 278 14.99 -14.30 5.02
C PHE A 278 14.07 -14.81 3.91
N GLU A 279 14.63 -15.18 2.76
CA GLU A 279 13.88 -15.43 1.52
C GLU A 279 12.74 -16.45 1.71
N GLY A 280 11.51 -15.96 1.83
CA GLY A 280 10.31 -16.79 2.00
C GLY A 280 10.25 -17.56 3.32
N ASN A 281 11.01 -17.16 4.35
CA ASN A 281 11.11 -17.92 5.59
C ASN A 281 9.83 -17.78 6.46
N ALA A 282 8.97 -18.80 6.44
CA ALA A 282 7.72 -18.86 7.19
C ALA A 282 7.88 -18.73 8.72
N ALA A 283 9.07 -19.00 9.28
CA ALA A 283 9.31 -18.77 10.71
C ALA A 283 9.29 -17.28 11.05
N LEU A 284 9.61 -16.41 10.09
CA LEU A 284 9.67 -14.96 10.23
C LEU A 284 8.32 -14.26 10.00
N ALA A 285 7.28 -15.01 9.60
CA ALA A 285 5.92 -14.49 9.52
C ALA A 285 5.43 -14.03 10.89
N ASP A 286 4.84 -12.84 10.92
CA ASP A 286 4.11 -12.33 12.07
C ASP A 286 2.80 -13.10 12.26
N ARG A 287 2.30 -13.18 13.49
CA ARG A 287 1.06 -13.92 13.78
C ARG A 287 0.43 -13.49 15.10
N ASP A 288 -0.89 -13.53 15.13
CA ASP A 288 -1.71 -13.48 16.34
C ASP A 288 -2.76 -14.61 16.32
N GLU A 289 -3.84 -14.47 17.08
CA GLU A 289 -4.91 -15.47 17.13
C GLU A 289 -5.81 -15.45 15.88
N ASN A 290 -5.78 -14.37 15.10
CA ASN A 290 -6.70 -14.10 14.00
C ASN A 290 -6.05 -14.27 12.61
N ASP A 291 -4.75 -13.97 12.47
CA ASP A 291 -4.06 -14.00 11.17
C ASP A 291 -2.57 -14.38 11.26
N ILE A 292 -2.00 -14.69 10.09
CA ILE A 292 -0.57 -14.90 9.88
C ILE A 292 -0.13 -14.09 8.66
N SER A 293 0.87 -13.24 8.82
CA SER A 293 1.41 -12.44 7.72
C SER A 293 2.13 -13.31 6.67
N PRO A 294 2.21 -12.86 5.41
CA PRO A 294 3.24 -13.37 4.50
C PRO A 294 4.64 -13.19 5.10
N PRO A 295 5.57 -14.14 4.87
CA PRO A 295 6.95 -14.02 5.33
C PRO A 295 7.71 -12.94 4.56
N PRO A 296 8.87 -12.47 5.08
CA PRO A 296 9.71 -11.54 4.35
C PRO A 296 10.19 -12.12 3.02
N ILE A 297 10.27 -11.28 2.01
CA ILE A 297 10.75 -11.64 0.67
C ILE A 297 11.77 -10.60 0.18
N CYS A 298 12.81 -11.03 -0.53
CA CYS A 298 13.79 -10.11 -1.07
C CYS A 298 13.25 -9.35 -2.29
N LEU A 299 13.27 -8.02 -2.22
CA LEU A 299 12.94 -7.15 -3.34
C LEU A 299 14.16 -6.81 -4.19
N GLU A 300 15.33 -6.65 -3.55
CA GLU A 300 16.56 -6.30 -4.23
C GLU A 300 17.76 -6.99 -3.56
N ALA A 301 18.58 -7.67 -4.36
CA ALA A 301 19.87 -8.21 -3.95
C ALA A 301 20.90 -7.86 -5.03
N LYS A 302 21.86 -6.97 -4.72
CA LYS A 302 22.71 -6.33 -5.73
C LYS A 302 24.15 -6.17 -5.29
N ASP A 303 25.09 -6.58 -6.16
CA ASP A 303 26.50 -6.21 -6.08
C ASP A 303 26.68 -4.74 -6.50
N LEU A 304 27.38 -3.95 -5.68
CA LEU A 304 27.58 -2.52 -5.92
C LEU A 304 28.88 -2.20 -6.65
N ARG A 305 29.58 -3.22 -7.13
CA ARG A 305 30.76 -3.07 -7.98
C ARG A 305 30.37 -2.61 -9.39
N ASP A 306 30.93 -1.48 -9.81
CA ASP A 306 30.67 -0.89 -11.14
C ASP A 306 31.60 -1.41 -12.26
N GLY A 307 32.69 -2.12 -11.94
CA GLY A 307 33.69 -2.59 -12.92
C GLY A 307 34.43 -3.86 -12.51
N TYR A 308 35.11 -4.51 -13.47
CA TYR A 308 35.91 -5.71 -13.18
C TYR A 308 37.20 -5.37 -12.43
N GLU A 309 37.40 -6.06 -11.30
CA GLU A 309 38.64 -6.06 -10.54
C GLU A 309 38.95 -7.49 -10.07
N VAL A 310 40.24 -7.83 -9.97
CA VAL A 310 40.71 -9.16 -9.52
C VAL A 310 40.67 -9.27 -7.99
N THR A 311 39.58 -8.82 -7.39
CA THR A 311 39.37 -8.73 -5.94
C THR A 311 37.99 -9.28 -5.56
N THR A 312 37.83 -9.73 -4.31
CA THR A 312 36.52 -10.11 -3.77
C THR A 312 35.63 -8.88 -3.58
N PRO A 313 34.31 -8.98 -3.85
CA PRO A 313 33.37 -7.86 -3.73
C PRO A 313 33.37 -7.20 -2.35
N GLU A 314 33.49 -5.87 -2.34
CA GLU A 314 33.52 -5.07 -1.10
C GLU A 314 32.11 -4.74 -0.60
N ARG A 315 31.14 -4.52 -1.49
CA ARG A 315 29.81 -4.06 -1.10
C ARG A 315 28.69 -4.83 -1.76
N PHE A 316 27.67 -5.15 -0.97
CA PHE A 316 26.47 -5.82 -1.45
C PHE A 316 25.25 -5.26 -0.73
N TRP A 317 24.16 -5.06 -1.46
CA TRP A 317 22.91 -4.52 -0.94
C TRP A 317 21.82 -5.58 -0.94
N ILE A 318 21.06 -5.65 0.15
CA ILE A 318 19.83 -6.43 0.27
C ILE A 318 18.72 -5.49 0.76
N ALA A 319 17.54 -5.54 0.14
CA ALA A 319 16.33 -4.94 0.66
C ALA A 319 15.17 -5.95 0.62
N LEU A 320 14.41 -6.00 1.72
CA LEU A 320 13.34 -6.95 1.95
C LEU A 320 11.99 -6.24 2.01
N ASN A 321 10.92 -6.91 1.59
CA ASN A 321 9.56 -6.55 1.99
C ASN A 321 9.17 -7.39 3.21
N TRP A 322 8.83 -6.75 4.32
CA TRP A 322 8.40 -7.44 5.54
C TRP A 322 7.06 -6.90 6.02
N LEU A 323 6.04 -7.75 5.94
CA LEU A 323 4.69 -7.45 6.41
C LEU A 323 4.50 -7.90 7.85
N TYR A 324 3.71 -7.13 8.61
CA TYR A 324 3.50 -7.37 10.03
C TYR A 324 2.15 -6.81 10.50
N HIS A 325 1.57 -7.31 11.58
CA HIS A 325 0.30 -6.80 12.12
C HIS A 325 0.20 -6.85 13.64
N ALA A 326 0.85 -7.83 14.28
CA ALA A 326 0.83 -8.04 15.72
C ALA A 326 2.07 -7.46 16.41
N MET A 327 3.24 -7.61 15.81
CA MET A 327 4.48 -7.06 16.37
C MET A 327 4.61 -5.55 16.15
N THR A 328 5.44 -4.91 16.97
CA THR A 328 5.84 -3.51 16.79
C THR A 328 6.98 -3.37 15.77
N ALA A 329 7.19 -2.17 15.23
CA ALA A 329 8.31 -1.88 14.36
C ALA A 329 9.68 -2.12 15.05
N ASP A 330 9.78 -1.83 16.35
CA ASP A 330 10.96 -2.11 17.18
C ASP A 330 11.27 -3.60 17.30
N GLU A 331 10.25 -4.43 17.50
CA GLU A 331 10.38 -5.90 17.57
C GLU A 331 10.80 -6.47 16.22
N LEU A 332 10.18 -6.02 15.13
CA LEU A 332 10.58 -6.39 13.77
C LEU A 332 12.04 -6.02 13.52
N PHE A 333 12.44 -4.78 13.83
CA PHE A 333 13.82 -4.34 13.60
C PHE A 333 14.83 -5.10 14.46
N SER A 334 14.48 -5.40 15.70
CA SER A 334 15.32 -6.20 16.61
C SER A 334 15.50 -7.62 16.07
N ARG A 335 14.43 -8.23 15.55
CA ARG A 335 14.49 -9.53 14.89
C ARG A 335 15.34 -9.49 13.62
N PHE A 336 15.12 -8.50 12.76
CA PHE A 336 15.90 -8.28 11.55
C PHE A 336 17.40 -8.19 11.85
N LYS A 337 17.79 -7.37 12.83
CA LYS A 337 19.16 -7.23 13.31
C LYS A 337 19.77 -8.56 13.75
N SER A 338 19.02 -9.36 14.52
CA SER A 338 19.48 -10.65 15.01
C SER A 338 19.76 -11.64 13.86
N GLU A 339 18.84 -11.73 12.90
CA GLU A 339 18.97 -12.63 11.75
C GLU A 339 20.10 -12.19 10.80
N VAL A 340 20.27 -10.88 10.58
CA VAL A 340 21.39 -10.32 9.81
C VAL A 340 22.73 -10.63 10.49
N GLN A 341 22.84 -10.41 11.81
CA GLN A 341 24.07 -10.71 12.55
C GLN A 341 24.39 -12.21 12.49
N ALA A 342 23.38 -13.08 12.65
CA ALA A 342 23.57 -14.52 12.56
C ALA A 342 24.10 -14.93 11.18
N GLY A 343 23.44 -14.52 10.09
CA GLY A 343 23.90 -14.85 8.73
C GLY A 343 25.28 -14.29 8.40
N ALA A 344 25.57 -13.05 8.79
CA ALA A 344 26.90 -12.47 8.58
C ALA A 344 27.99 -13.27 9.33
N THR A 345 27.70 -13.68 10.57
CA THR A 345 28.64 -14.43 11.42
C THR A 345 28.84 -15.84 10.86
N GLU A 346 27.77 -16.54 10.51
CA GLU A 346 27.81 -17.87 9.88
C GLU A 346 28.68 -17.87 8.61
N ALA A 347 28.58 -16.84 7.77
CA ALA A 347 29.42 -16.70 6.59
C ALA A 347 30.91 -16.52 6.91
N VAL A 348 31.24 -15.70 7.92
CA VAL A 348 32.64 -15.50 8.35
C VAL A 348 33.22 -16.79 8.94
N GLU A 349 32.45 -17.48 9.78
CA GLU A 349 32.84 -18.78 10.37
C GLU A 349 33.03 -19.85 9.29
N HIS A 350 32.13 -19.91 8.32
CA HIS A 350 32.27 -20.80 7.17
C HIS A 350 33.56 -20.52 6.39
N PHE A 351 33.86 -19.24 6.13
CA PHE A 351 35.05 -18.85 5.40
C PHE A 351 36.34 -19.18 6.17
N ALA A 352 36.32 -19.02 7.49
CA ALA A 352 37.41 -19.43 8.38
C ALA A 352 37.66 -20.95 8.31
N ALA A 353 36.59 -21.76 8.37
CA ALA A 353 36.68 -23.21 8.24
C ALA A 353 37.23 -23.65 6.86
N GLN A 354 36.84 -22.97 5.77
CA GLN A 354 37.39 -23.23 4.43
C GLN A 354 38.87 -22.84 4.32
N SER A 355 39.30 -21.76 4.97
CA SER A 355 40.71 -21.37 5.05
C SER A 355 41.55 -22.45 5.73
N GLU A 356 41.04 -23.02 6.82
CA GLU A 356 41.71 -24.11 7.53
C GLU A 356 41.80 -25.38 6.66
N ALA A 357 40.69 -25.80 6.05
CA ALA A 357 40.66 -26.96 5.16
C ALA A 357 41.61 -26.80 3.97
N PHE A 358 41.65 -25.62 3.34
CA PHE A 358 42.58 -25.34 2.24
C PHE A 358 44.03 -25.36 2.69
N GLY A 359 44.33 -24.77 3.87
CA GLY A 359 45.67 -24.83 4.48
C GLY A 359 46.16 -26.26 4.65
N GLN A 360 45.31 -27.15 5.16
CA GLN A 360 45.62 -28.59 5.30
C GLN A 360 45.94 -29.24 3.95
N LEU A 361 45.17 -28.96 2.89
CA LEU A 361 45.40 -29.52 1.55
C LEU A 361 46.75 -29.14 0.96
N ILE A 362 47.22 -27.92 1.21
CA ILE A 362 48.49 -27.40 0.64
C ILE A 362 49.66 -27.51 1.61
N GLY A 363 49.47 -28.12 2.78
CA GLY A 363 50.50 -28.25 3.82
C GLY A 363 50.98 -26.91 4.40
N LYS A 364 50.11 -25.88 4.43
CA LYS A 364 50.40 -24.57 5.02
C LYS A 364 49.45 -24.27 6.18
N ARG A 365 49.82 -23.30 7.02
CA ARG A 365 48.91 -22.78 8.05
C ARG A 365 47.74 -22.04 7.39
N ALA A 366 46.58 -22.07 8.04
CA ALA A 366 45.43 -21.26 7.66
C ALA A 366 45.79 -19.77 7.64
N GLY A 367 45.07 -19.00 6.81
CA GLY A 367 45.16 -17.54 6.82
C GLY A 367 44.65 -16.94 8.13
N ALA A 368 44.83 -15.64 8.32
CA ALA A 368 44.22 -14.94 9.43
C ALA A 368 42.69 -15.00 9.31
N ILE A 369 41.99 -15.31 10.41
CA ILE A 369 40.54 -15.32 10.45
C ILE A 369 40.04 -13.86 10.43
N PRO A 370 39.15 -13.49 9.50
CA PRO A 370 38.52 -12.17 9.52
C PRO A 370 37.82 -11.91 10.85
N ALA A 371 37.82 -10.66 11.30
CA ALA A 371 37.10 -10.28 12.51
C ALA A 371 35.59 -10.61 12.38
N ALA A 372 34.92 -10.79 13.52
CA ALA A 372 33.46 -10.92 13.52
C ALA A 372 32.82 -9.66 12.87
N PRO A 373 31.77 -9.82 12.06
CA PRO A 373 31.15 -8.70 11.36
C PRO A 373 30.45 -7.78 12.37
N LYS A 374 30.69 -6.47 12.23
CA LYS A 374 30.02 -5.45 13.05
C LYS A 374 28.64 -5.14 12.49
N LEU A 375 27.59 -5.22 13.29
CA LEU A 375 26.27 -4.71 12.93
C LEU A 375 26.13 -3.25 13.38
N ILE A 376 25.73 -2.38 12.44
CA ILE A 376 25.60 -0.94 12.66
C ILE A 376 24.23 -0.50 12.15
N THR A 377 23.46 0.23 12.94
CA THR A 377 22.21 0.81 12.45
C THR A 377 22.46 2.07 11.62
N PHE A 378 21.54 2.46 10.76
CA PHE A 378 21.69 3.68 9.98
C PHE A 378 21.84 4.92 10.87
N GLU A 379 21.11 4.99 11.98
CA GLU A 379 21.27 6.03 13.00
C GLU A 379 22.71 6.10 13.54
N GLN A 380 23.30 4.94 13.86
CA GLN A 380 24.69 4.86 14.33
C GLN A 380 25.68 5.27 13.24
N LEU A 381 25.44 4.86 11.99
CA LEU A 381 26.26 5.28 10.86
C LEU A 381 26.22 6.80 10.66
N ARG A 382 25.04 7.42 10.80
CA ARG A 382 24.84 8.88 10.74
C ARG A 382 25.65 9.58 11.83
N ALA A 383 25.63 9.07 13.06
CA ALA A 383 26.44 9.59 14.16
C ALA A 383 27.94 9.47 13.88
N MET A 384 28.42 8.32 13.39
CA MET A 384 29.83 8.12 13.01
C MET A 384 30.28 9.10 11.91
N ALA A 385 29.46 9.31 10.89
CA ALA A 385 29.75 10.26 9.82
C ALA A 385 29.77 11.71 10.33
N ALA A 386 28.89 12.05 11.28
CA ALA A 386 28.88 13.36 11.93
C ALA A 386 30.15 13.62 12.75
N ASP A 387 30.63 12.62 13.49
CA ASP A 387 31.89 12.70 14.24
C ASP A 387 33.10 12.96 13.33
N VAL A 388 33.12 12.35 12.13
CA VAL A 388 34.18 12.54 11.14
C VAL A 388 34.09 13.90 10.44
N ALA A 389 32.89 14.32 10.03
CA ALA A 389 32.69 15.53 9.23
C ALA A 389 32.55 16.83 10.07
N GLY A 390 32.27 16.72 11.36
CA GLY A 390 32.05 17.83 12.29
C GLY A 390 30.87 18.72 11.89
N GLU A 391 30.99 20.02 12.13
CA GLU A 391 29.91 21.02 11.90
C GLU A 391 29.35 21.07 10.47
N LYS A 392 30.09 20.53 9.48
CA LYS A 392 29.67 20.51 8.07
C LYS A 392 28.74 19.35 7.73
N PHE A 393 28.56 18.39 8.63
CA PHE A 393 27.85 17.14 8.36
C PHE A 393 26.44 17.36 7.78
N GLU A 394 25.61 18.15 8.47
CA GLU A 394 24.22 18.37 8.06
C GLU A 394 24.10 19.02 6.67
N ALA A 395 25.01 19.96 6.36
CA ALA A 395 25.06 20.59 5.05
C ALA A 395 25.49 19.61 3.94
N LEU A 396 26.47 18.74 4.23
CA LEU A 396 26.91 17.69 3.29
C LEU A 396 25.80 16.67 3.02
N TYR A 397 25.11 16.25 4.09
CA TYR A 397 24.02 15.28 4.01
C TYR A 397 22.85 15.83 3.18
N SER A 398 22.39 17.04 3.51
CA SER A 398 21.31 17.70 2.78
C SER A 398 21.66 17.93 1.30
N ALA A 399 22.91 18.31 1.00
CA ALA A 399 23.36 18.47 -0.38
C ALA A 399 23.36 17.15 -1.15
N GLN A 400 23.77 16.04 -0.52
CA GLN A 400 23.76 14.72 -1.13
C GLN A 400 22.34 14.22 -1.35
N GLU A 401 21.46 14.34 -0.37
CA GLU A 401 20.05 13.96 -0.50
C GLU A 401 19.38 14.74 -1.64
N LYS A 402 19.62 16.05 -1.72
CA LYS A 402 19.12 16.89 -2.81
C LYS A 402 19.64 16.45 -4.18
N ARG A 403 20.89 16.00 -4.29
CA ARG A 403 21.47 15.46 -5.54
C ARG A 403 20.76 14.18 -6.00
N LEU A 404 20.14 13.45 -5.08
CA LEU A 404 19.42 12.20 -5.34
C LEU A 404 17.90 12.40 -5.37
N ALA A 405 17.39 13.63 -5.24
CA ALA A 405 15.97 13.91 -5.09
C ALA A 405 15.12 13.49 -6.31
N ASP A 406 15.70 13.52 -7.51
CA ASP A 406 15.03 13.10 -8.75
C ASP A 406 14.94 11.56 -8.88
N ILE A 407 15.57 10.81 -7.97
CA ILE A 407 15.46 9.36 -7.92
C ILE A 407 14.18 8.99 -7.20
N ASP A 408 13.24 8.50 -7.99
CA ASP A 408 11.94 8.11 -7.54
C ASP A 408 11.94 6.78 -6.76
N ASN A 409 12.72 5.79 -7.22
CA ASN A 409 12.80 4.48 -6.57
C ASN A 409 13.41 4.58 -5.15
N PRO A 410 12.62 4.30 -4.09
CA PRO A 410 13.03 4.46 -2.69
C PRO A 410 14.22 3.56 -2.30
N LEU A 411 14.29 2.34 -2.86
CA LEU A 411 15.40 1.42 -2.61
C LEU A 411 16.72 1.98 -3.17
N SER A 412 16.66 2.55 -4.39
CA SER A 412 17.84 3.10 -5.06
C SER A 412 18.41 4.34 -4.35
N VAL A 413 17.54 5.28 -3.94
CA VAL A 413 17.98 6.48 -3.23
C VAL A 413 18.52 6.14 -1.84
N SER A 414 17.85 5.24 -1.10
CA SER A 414 18.29 4.80 0.23
C SER A 414 19.64 4.10 0.16
N ARG A 415 19.84 3.22 -0.84
CA ARG A 415 21.12 2.55 -1.09
C ARG A 415 22.25 3.52 -1.37
N GLN A 416 22.04 4.45 -2.31
CA GLN A 416 23.08 5.41 -2.70
C GLN A 416 23.45 6.39 -1.58
N LEU A 417 22.45 6.82 -0.80
CA LEU A 417 22.68 7.69 0.35
C LEU A 417 23.42 6.96 1.47
N THR A 418 23.05 5.71 1.75
CA THR A 418 23.73 4.86 2.75
C THR A 418 25.17 4.54 2.32
N GLU A 419 25.40 4.17 1.06
CA GLU A 419 26.74 3.91 0.54
C GLU A 419 27.65 5.14 0.61
N TRP A 420 27.13 6.31 0.23
CA TRP A 420 27.85 7.56 0.39
C TRP A 420 28.21 7.82 1.86
N LEU A 421 27.27 7.60 2.77
CA LEU A 421 27.46 7.83 4.20
C LEU A 421 28.50 6.89 4.81
N VAL A 422 28.59 5.63 4.34
CA VAL A 422 29.67 4.69 4.69
C VAL A 422 31.04 5.27 4.35
N GLY A 423 31.17 5.90 3.17
CA GLY A 423 32.40 6.59 2.75
C GLY A 423 32.77 7.76 3.66
N VAL A 424 31.79 8.57 4.06
CA VAL A 424 31.99 9.69 5.00
C VAL A 424 32.39 9.21 6.39
N ALA A 425 31.75 8.14 6.89
CA ALA A 425 32.07 7.54 8.19
C ALA A 425 33.39 6.77 8.22
N HIS A 426 34.05 6.56 7.07
CA HIS A 426 35.22 5.70 6.92
C HIS A 426 35.04 4.29 7.50
N LEU A 427 33.82 3.75 7.36
CA LEU A 427 33.48 2.43 7.90
C LEU A 427 34.11 1.33 7.03
N SER A 428 34.99 0.54 7.63
CA SER A 428 35.63 -0.63 6.99
C SER A 428 34.98 -1.94 7.40
N GLY A 429 34.96 -2.91 6.50
CA GLY A 429 34.47 -4.26 6.77
C GLY A 429 35.42 -5.13 7.61
N PRO A 430 34.95 -6.31 8.07
CA PRO A 430 33.60 -6.83 7.86
C PRO A 430 32.56 -6.11 8.72
N ALA A 431 31.51 -5.58 8.08
CA ALA A 431 30.42 -4.87 8.73
C ALA A 431 29.12 -4.99 7.93
N VAL A 432 27.99 -4.77 8.58
CA VAL A 432 26.68 -4.68 7.94
C VAL A 432 25.95 -3.47 8.50
N VAL A 433 25.52 -2.57 7.63
CA VAL A 433 24.67 -1.43 7.97
C VAL A 433 23.21 -1.80 7.72
N VAL A 434 22.34 -1.57 8.70
CA VAL A 434 20.92 -1.91 8.63
C VAL A 434 20.01 -0.71 8.89
N GLY A 435 18.86 -0.67 8.21
CA GLY A 435 17.86 0.37 8.36
C GLY A 435 16.62 0.07 7.53
N PHE A 436 15.86 1.09 7.15
CA PHE A 436 14.67 0.98 6.30
C PHE A 436 14.83 1.78 5.01
N ALA A 437 14.49 1.17 3.87
CA ALA A 437 14.70 1.73 2.54
C ALA A 437 13.42 2.29 1.89
N GLY A 438 12.31 2.35 2.64
CA GLY A 438 10.99 2.74 2.15
C GLY A 438 10.15 3.38 3.23
N LEU A 439 9.03 3.98 2.80
CA LEU A 439 8.00 4.48 3.70
C LEU A 439 7.45 3.33 4.56
N HIS A 440 7.29 3.61 5.84
CA HIS A 440 6.60 2.74 6.77
C HIS A 440 5.08 2.92 6.62
N TYR A 441 4.40 1.80 6.39
CA TYR A 441 2.94 1.72 6.47
C TYR A 441 2.58 1.05 7.80
N PRO A 442 2.03 1.79 8.78
CA PRO A 442 1.60 1.20 10.04
C PRO A 442 0.41 0.26 9.86
N ALA A 443 0.43 -0.86 10.58
CA ALA A 443 -0.76 -1.71 10.70
C ALA A 443 -1.88 -0.96 11.43
N SER A 444 -3.13 -1.27 11.08
CA SER A 444 -4.32 -0.79 11.80
C SER A 444 -5.29 -1.93 12.08
N HIS A 445 -6.15 -1.76 13.07
CA HIS A 445 -7.21 -2.69 13.44
C HIS A 445 -8.33 -1.93 14.17
N LEU A 446 -9.54 -2.48 14.17
CA LEU A 446 -10.60 -2.08 15.08
C LEU A 446 -10.25 -2.47 16.51
N ASP A 447 -10.46 -1.56 17.46
CA ASP A 447 -10.27 -1.79 18.89
C ASP A 447 -11.63 -1.81 19.60
N ASP A 448 -12.10 -3.01 19.96
CA ASP A 448 -13.36 -3.21 20.68
C ASP A 448 -13.40 -2.50 22.06
N ALA A 449 -12.27 -1.99 22.59
CA ALA A 449 -12.29 -1.13 23.77
C ALA A 449 -12.83 0.28 23.48
N GLN A 450 -12.74 0.77 22.23
CA GLN A 450 -13.24 2.08 21.83
C GLN A 450 -14.73 2.06 21.48
N ALA A 451 -15.45 3.11 21.90
CA ALA A 451 -16.89 3.20 21.68
C ALA A 451 -17.27 3.34 20.20
N ASN A 452 -16.52 4.16 19.45
CA ASN A 452 -16.77 4.37 18.02
C ASN A 452 -16.51 3.09 17.22
N ASP A 453 -15.46 2.35 17.53
CA ASP A 453 -15.09 1.09 16.87
C ASP A 453 -16.18 0.04 17.07
N ARG A 454 -16.65 -0.17 18.30
CA ARG A 454 -17.78 -1.06 18.58
C ARG A 454 -19.05 -0.65 17.83
N ALA A 455 -19.39 0.65 17.86
CA ALA A 455 -20.58 1.16 17.18
C ALA A 455 -20.48 0.98 15.66
N PHE A 456 -19.29 1.16 15.09
CA PHE A 456 -19.03 0.98 13.68
C PHE A 456 -19.10 -0.48 13.27
N LYS A 457 -18.41 -1.36 14.01
CA LYS A 457 -18.48 -2.81 13.84
C LYS A 457 -19.93 -3.32 13.92
N GLN A 458 -20.71 -2.83 14.87
CA GLN A 458 -22.12 -3.21 15.01
C GLN A 458 -22.97 -2.78 13.81
N ALA A 459 -22.74 -1.58 13.26
CA ALA A 459 -23.42 -1.12 12.05
C ALA A 459 -23.09 -2.05 10.86
N ILE A 460 -21.82 -2.41 10.70
CA ILE A 460 -21.37 -3.35 9.67
C ILE A 460 -22.00 -4.74 9.88
N ASP A 461 -21.94 -5.30 11.09
CA ASP A 461 -22.51 -6.62 11.39
C ASP A 461 -24.03 -6.65 11.13
N THR A 462 -24.73 -5.56 11.46
CA THR A 462 -26.17 -5.42 11.18
C THR A 462 -26.43 -5.43 9.67
N THR A 463 -25.65 -4.67 8.89
CA THR A 463 -25.75 -4.70 7.43
C THR A 463 -25.43 -6.09 6.88
N MET A 464 -24.34 -6.72 7.30
CA MET A 464 -23.96 -8.06 6.85
C MET A 464 -25.06 -9.10 7.09
N GLN A 465 -25.78 -9.01 8.21
CA GLN A 465 -26.91 -9.90 8.51
C GLN A 465 -28.05 -9.76 7.47
N THR A 466 -28.32 -8.56 6.96
CA THR A 466 -29.32 -8.34 5.90
C THR A 466 -28.95 -9.05 4.59
N PHE A 467 -27.65 -9.15 4.29
CA PHE A 467 -27.15 -9.80 3.07
C PHE A 467 -26.81 -11.29 3.25
N ALA A 468 -26.78 -11.80 4.48
CA ALA A 468 -26.33 -13.17 4.79
C ALA A 468 -27.15 -14.28 4.12
N ALA A 469 -28.43 -14.02 3.82
CA ALA A 469 -29.31 -14.98 3.14
C ALA A 469 -29.04 -15.11 1.62
N PHE A 470 -28.14 -14.28 1.08
CA PHE A 470 -27.85 -14.18 -0.35
C PHE A 470 -26.36 -14.48 -0.59
N PRO A 471 -25.96 -15.76 -0.80
CA PRO A 471 -24.55 -16.16 -0.86
C PRO A 471 -23.69 -15.38 -1.87
N ASP A 472 -24.27 -14.99 -3.00
CA ASP A 472 -23.58 -14.22 -4.05
C ASP A 472 -23.39 -12.73 -3.70
N GLN A 473 -23.92 -12.28 -2.55
CA GLN A 473 -23.92 -10.89 -2.08
C GLN A 473 -23.47 -10.76 -0.63
N SER A 474 -23.38 -11.87 0.11
CA SER A 474 -22.90 -11.89 1.48
C SER A 474 -21.44 -11.47 1.55
N LEU A 475 -21.09 -10.79 2.65
CA LEU A 475 -19.72 -10.40 2.95
C LEU A 475 -19.11 -11.34 3.99
N VAL A 476 -17.78 -11.43 3.98
CA VAL A 476 -16.98 -12.09 5.01
C VAL A 476 -16.10 -11.08 5.75
N TRP A 477 -15.90 -11.29 7.05
CA TRP A 477 -14.88 -10.54 7.80
C TRP A 477 -13.50 -11.10 7.50
N LYS A 478 -12.54 -10.20 7.30
CA LYS A 478 -11.11 -10.50 7.26
C LYS A 478 -10.37 -9.60 8.25
N PRO A 479 -9.32 -10.10 8.91
CA PRO A 479 -8.62 -9.33 9.92
C PRO A 479 -7.82 -8.17 9.31
N HIS A 480 -7.00 -8.44 8.28
CA HIS A 480 -6.12 -7.43 7.68
C HIS A 480 -6.18 -7.43 6.15
N PHE A 481 -6.29 -6.23 5.58
CA PHE A 481 -6.04 -6.00 4.16
C PHE A 481 -4.53 -6.10 3.90
N GLN A 482 -4.13 -6.98 2.98
CA GLN A 482 -2.71 -7.37 2.79
C GLN A 482 -1.95 -6.51 1.75
N GLY A 483 -2.58 -5.47 1.20
CA GLY A 483 -1.94 -4.47 0.32
C GLY A 483 -1.33 -3.30 1.09
N ILE A 484 -0.64 -2.40 0.37
CA ILE A 484 -0.51 -1.01 0.85
C ILE A 484 -1.91 -0.41 0.92
N SER A 485 -2.13 0.48 1.88
CA SER A 485 -3.44 1.07 2.05
C SER A 485 -3.38 2.42 2.74
N ASP A 486 -4.25 3.32 2.28
CA ASP A 486 -4.57 4.58 2.93
C ASP A 486 -5.02 4.43 4.39
N MET A 487 -5.55 3.25 4.77
CA MET A 487 -5.88 2.91 6.17
C MET A 487 -4.68 2.98 7.13
N SER A 488 -3.45 2.94 6.60
CA SER A 488 -2.22 3.09 7.37
C SER A 488 -2.06 4.50 7.95
N PHE A 489 -2.73 5.49 7.36
CA PHE A 489 -2.62 6.90 7.71
C PHE A 489 -3.98 7.54 8.05
N LEU A 490 -5.07 7.10 7.41
CA LEU A 490 -6.41 7.60 7.67
C LEU A 490 -6.92 7.15 9.03
N GLY A 491 -7.35 8.09 9.87
CA GLY A 491 -7.85 7.78 11.22
C GLY A 491 -6.77 7.28 12.19
N GLN A 492 -5.49 7.34 11.78
CA GLN A 492 -4.34 6.93 12.57
C GLN A 492 -3.50 8.14 12.95
N ALA A 493 -3.09 8.19 14.22
CA ALA A 493 -2.13 9.16 14.74
C ALA A 493 -0.96 8.42 15.37
N THR A 494 -0.31 7.54 14.61
CA THR A 494 0.73 6.64 15.10
C THR A 494 1.92 7.47 15.63
N LEU A 495 1.99 7.59 16.96
CA LEU A 495 3.10 8.21 17.70
C LEU A 495 4.01 7.06 18.16
N GLY A 496 5.33 7.23 18.04
CA GLY A 496 6.32 6.20 18.38
C GLY A 496 7.07 5.62 17.18
N GLN A 497 7.44 6.46 16.20
CA GLN A 497 8.19 6.05 15.00
C GLN A 497 9.70 6.32 15.10
N ASP A 498 10.24 6.75 16.24
CA ASP A 498 11.64 7.17 16.35
C ASP A 498 12.62 6.11 15.79
N ILE A 499 12.37 4.82 16.04
CA ILE A 499 13.24 3.75 15.50
C ILE A 499 13.22 3.70 13.97
N VAL A 500 12.06 3.88 13.35
CA VAL A 500 11.88 3.87 11.90
C VAL A 500 12.48 5.14 11.34
N SER A 501 12.04 6.30 11.82
CA SER A 501 12.49 7.63 11.39
C SER A 501 14.01 7.78 11.49
N ASN A 502 14.62 7.37 12.60
CA ASN A 502 16.07 7.50 12.80
C ASN A 502 16.88 6.53 11.94
N ASN A 503 16.26 5.44 11.45
CA ASN A 503 16.92 4.43 10.63
C ASN A 503 16.47 4.40 9.16
N THR A 504 15.70 5.40 8.72
CA THR A 504 15.36 5.63 7.33
C THR A 504 16.28 6.71 6.75
N PRO A 505 17.07 6.42 5.70
CA PRO A 505 18.00 7.38 5.15
C PRO A 505 17.36 8.61 4.52
N VAL A 506 16.17 8.48 3.93
CA VAL A 506 15.61 9.56 3.10
C VAL A 506 14.48 10.25 3.84
N ALA A 507 14.60 11.56 4.05
CA ALA A 507 13.65 12.34 4.83
C ALA A 507 12.22 12.30 4.27
N ARG A 508 12.06 12.27 2.93
CA ARG A 508 10.72 12.19 2.30
C ARG A 508 9.95 10.90 2.61
N LEU A 509 10.69 9.83 2.93
CA LEU A 509 10.17 8.50 3.28
C LEU A 509 9.89 8.37 4.78
N VAL A 510 10.19 9.40 5.56
CA VAL A 510 9.82 9.45 6.98
C VAL A 510 8.48 10.15 7.11
N ASP A 511 7.56 9.52 7.83
CA ASP A 511 6.26 10.10 8.11
C ASP A 511 6.27 10.94 9.39
N HIS A 512 5.58 12.08 9.33
CA HIS A 512 5.51 13.05 10.41
C HIS A 512 4.05 13.48 10.62
N PRO A 513 3.26 12.69 11.37
CA PRO A 513 1.88 13.04 11.67
C PRO A 513 1.81 14.33 12.49
N ALA A 514 0.81 15.17 12.19
CA ALA A 514 0.49 16.33 13.01
C ALA A 514 0.12 15.89 14.45
N GLY A 515 0.52 16.67 15.46
CA GLY A 515 0.23 16.36 16.86
C GLY A 515 -1.26 16.32 17.20
N ASP A 516 -2.11 16.97 16.39
CA ASP A 516 -3.58 16.95 16.48
C ASP A 516 -4.24 16.04 15.43
N ALA A 517 -3.49 15.11 14.81
CA ALA A 517 -4.04 14.14 13.86
C ALA A 517 -5.23 13.38 14.47
N LEU A 518 -6.32 13.28 13.69
CA LEU A 518 -7.57 12.68 14.14
C LEU A 518 -7.42 11.16 14.26
N ARG A 519 -8.09 10.59 15.27
CA ARG A 519 -8.18 9.14 15.49
C ARG A 519 -9.62 8.69 15.36
N PHE A 520 -9.87 7.70 14.49
CA PHE A 520 -11.18 7.09 14.31
C PHE A 520 -11.02 5.73 13.61
N PRO A 521 -11.95 4.78 13.81
CA PRO A 521 -11.88 3.46 13.18
C PRO A 521 -12.03 3.56 11.67
N VAL A 522 -11.27 2.74 10.96
CA VAL A 522 -11.35 2.59 9.50
C VAL A 522 -11.45 1.11 9.18
N VAL A 523 -12.32 0.76 8.24
CA VAL A 523 -12.40 -0.58 7.63
C VAL A 523 -12.21 -0.48 6.12
N ASN A 524 -11.76 -1.55 5.49
CA ASN A 524 -11.79 -1.64 4.03
C ASN A 524 -13.03 -2.38 3.55
N ILE A 525 -13.81 -1.77 2.65
CA ILE A 525 -14.94 -2.38 1.96
C ILE A 525 -15.00 -1.80 0.55
N GLY A 526 -14.57 -2.55 -0.46
CA GLY A 526 -14.61 -2.07 -1.83
C GLY A 526 -14.95 -3.13 -2.85
N PRO A 527 -14.72 -2.85 -4.14
CA PRO A 527 -15.03 -3.77 -5.22
C PRO A 527 -14.14 -5.01 -5.11
N TRP A 528 -14.63 -6.13 -5.63
CA TRP A 528 -13.78 -7.30 -5.83
C TRP A 528 -13.58 -7.59 -7.31
N GLY A 529 -12.47 -8.24 -7.61
CA GLY A 529 -12.14 -8.64 -8.95
C GLY A 529 -10.91 -9.54 -8.96
N ARG A 530 -10.22 -9.54 -10.09
CA ARG A 530 -9.09 -10.42 -10.35
C ARG A 530 -7.93 -9.66 -10.92
N GLU A 531 -6.73 -10.08 -10.50
CA GLU A 531 -5.48 -9.72 -11.17
C GLU A 531 -5.25 -8.20 -11.23
N PHE A 532 -5.64 -7.47 -10.16
CA PHE A 532 -5.32 -6.06 -10.02
C PHE A 532 -3.81 -5.83 -10.18
N HIS A 533 -3.46 -4.69 -10.77
CA HIS A 533 -2.11 -4.32 -11.22
C HIS A 533 -1.54 -5.14 -12.39
N GLN A 534 -2.27 -6.12 -12.94
CA GLN A 534 -1.83 -6.95 -14.06
C GLN A 534 -2.57 -6.63 -15.38
N LYS A 535 -2.10 -7.21 -16.50
CA LYS A 535 -2.63 -6.96 -17.85
C LYS A 535 -4.09 -7.44 -18.06
N LEU A 536 -4.59 -8.32 -17.19
CA LEU A 536 -5.95 -8.89 -17.24
C LEU A 536 -6.81 -8.44 -16.05
N GLU A 537 -6.41 -7.35 -15.37
CA GLU A 537 -7.19 -6.74 -14.29
C GLU A 537 -8.64 -6.53 -14.73
N ARG A 538 -9.57 -6.97 -13.87
CA ARG A 538 -11.00 -6.85 -14.12
C ARG A 538 -11.82 -6.85 -12.84
N VAL A 539 -12.80 -5.96 -12.76
CA VAL A 539 -13.76 -5.85 -11.66
C VAL A 539 -14.99 -6.71 -11.93
N HIS A 540 -15.57 -7.31 -10.88
CA HIS A 540 -16.88 -7.95 -10.97
C HIS A 540 -17.99 -6.89 -10.90
N ALA A 541 -18.48 -6.47 -12.06
CA ALA A 541 -19.41 -5.36 -12.25
C ALA A 541 -20.74 -5.51 -11.49
N PRO A 542 -21.43 -6.69 -11.46
CA PRO A 542 -22.66 -6.83 -10.70
C PRO A 542 -22.47 -6.53 -9.21
N TYR A 543 -21.36 -6.97 -8.62
CA TYR A 543 -21.10 -6.66 -7.22
C TYR A 543 -20.71 -5.18 -7.03
N ALA A 544 -19.75 -4.69 -7.82
CA ALA A 544 -19.21 -3.35 -7.65
C ALA A 544 -20.27 -2.24 -7.85
N PHE A 545 -21.21 -2.43 -8.77
CA PHE A 545 -22.15 -1.37 -9.14
C PHE A 545 -23.58 -1.61 -8.63
N GLU A 546 -24.01 -2.86 -8.42
CA GLU A 546 -25.37 -3.13 -7.93
C GLU A 546 -25.41 -3.37 -6.41
N VAL A 547 -24.49 -4.17 -5.88
CA VAL A 547 -24.55 -4.69 -4.50
C VAL A 547 -23.79 -3.79 -3.52
N LEU A 548 -22.52 -3.52 -3.81
CA LEU A 548 -21.61 -2.75 -2.96
C LEU A 548 -22.15 -1.37 -2.58
N PRO A 549 -22.76 -0.57 -3.49
CA PRO A 549 -23.32 0.73 -3.10
C PRO A 549 -24.45 0.62 -2.08
N GLN A 550 -25.26 -0.43 -2.14
CA GLN A 550 -26.34 -0.62 -1.16
C GLN A 550 -25.76 -0.95 0.22
N ILE A 551 -24.72 -1.80 0.26
CA ILE A 551 -24.01 -2.16 1.50
C ILE A 551 -23.39 -0.91 2.13
N VAL A 552 -22.59 -0.15 1.38
CA VAL A 552 -21.91 1.05 1.88
C VAL A 552 -22.92 2.08 2.37
N SER A 553 -23.99 2.32 1.60
CA SER A 553 -25.07 3.23 2.02
C SER A 553 -25.79 2.76 3.28
N MET A 554 -26.06 1.46 3.44
CA MET A 554 -26.74 0.93 4.62
C MET A 554 -25.86 1.03 5.86
N ILE A 555 -24.56 0.72 5.74
CA ILE A 555 -23.59 0.89 6.84
C ILE A 555 -23.57 2.36 7.27
N ALA A 556 -23.54 3.29 6.31
CA ALA A 556 -23.55 4.71 6.61
C ALA A 556 -24.79 5.13 7.40
N GLU A 557 -25.98 4.71 6.97
CA GLU A 557 -27.24 5.03 7.63
C GLU A 557 -27.37 4.38 9.01
N GLU A 558 -27.01 3.10 9.13
CA GLU A 558 -27.00 2.36 10.40
C GLU A 558 -26.04 2.98 11.41
N PHE A 559 -24.85 3.42 10.94
CA PHE A 559 -23.86 4.05 11.80
C PHE A 559 -24.31 5.44 12.23
N LEU A 560 -24.74 6.29 11.30
CA LEU A 560 -25.06 7.70 11.57
C LEU A 560 -26.38 7.92 12.31
N SER A 561 -27.36 7.01 12.16
CA SER A 561 -28.66 7.11 12.84
C SER A 561 -28.62 6.79 14.34
N LYS A 562 -27.67 5.95 14.76
CA LYS A 562 -27.48 5.60 16.18
C LYS A 562 -26.82 6.77 16.91
N ARG A 563 -27.35 7.17 18.06
CA ARG A 563 -26.63 8.07 18.98
C ARG A 563 -25.75 7.18 19.86
N VAL A 564 -24.43 7.39 19.80
CA VAL A 564 -23.46 6.73 20.70
C VAL A 564 -23.50 7.42 22.07
#